data_AF-A0A4Q0Y002-F1
#
_entry.id   AF-A0A4Q0Y002-F1
#
_cell.length_a   1.000
_cell.length_b   1.000
_cell.length_c   1.000
_cell.angle_alpha   90.00
_cell.angle_beta   90.00
_cell.angle_gamma   90.00
#
_symmetry.space_group_name_H-M   'P 1'
#
loop_
_entity.id
_entity.type
_entity.pdbx_description
1 polymer ?
#
loop_
_entity_poly.entity_id
_entity_poly.type
_entity_poly.pdbx_seq_one_letter_code
_entity_poly.pdbx_strand_id
1 'polypeptide(L)'
;MIFAKIDFINLLPVHVFLKKRIQSSQIKSIINYKKSYPSKINKKLKKSKVDSAFVSSIASRGEKRLDYGIIARKNVRSVFLIPGKDKEDYQSQTSNALAKILNLHGEVLIGDKALKFFHENPDVETIDLAVEWEKKFNLPFVFATLCYRKNGKMLKNIMKDFKKRQIKIPQYILNEYSKRSNISNKNILEYLKLIDYDIRTKEKRAIKKFLSLTKQKGF
;
A
#
# COMPACT_ATOMS: atom_id res chain seq x y z
N MET A 1 -4.16 -20.04 -8.67
CA MET A 1 -3.40 -18.92 -8.08
C MET A 1 -4.09 -18.44 -6.81
N ILE A 2 -3.40 -18.47 -5.68
CA ILE A 2 -3.90 -17.95 -4.39
C ILE A 2 -3.35 -16.53 -4.21
N PHE A 3 -4.17 -15.51 -4.45
CA PHE A 3 -3.82 -14.11 -4.23
C PHE A 3 -4.29 -13.65 -2.84
N ALA A 4 -3.39 -13.12 -2.03
CA ALA A 4 -3.72 -12.62 -0.70
C ALA A 4 -4.19 -11.16 -0.74
N LYS A 5 -5.37 -10.90 -0.18
CA LYS A 5 -6.00 -9.58 -0.17
C LYS A 5 -5.67 -8.78 1.10
N ILE A 6 -4.96 -7.66 0.97
CA ILE A 6 -4.90 -6.62 2.03
C ILE A 6 -6.08 -5.68 1.83
N ASP A 7 -6.78 -5.37 2.92
CA ASP A 7 -8.04 -4.66 2.85
C ASP A 7 -7.98 -3.19 3.26
N PHE A 8 -7.05 -2.44 2.67
CA PHE A 8 -7.01 -0.99 2.79
C PHE A 8 -7.68 -0.31 1.60
N ILE A 9 -8.15 0.92 1.80
CA ILE A 9 -8.77 1.73 0.74
C ILE A 9 -7.82 1.88 -0.45
N ASN A 10 -6.51 2.04 -0.22
CA ASN A 10 -5.52 2.18 -1.30
C ASN A 10 -5.40 0.97 -2.24
N LEU A 11 -6.01 -0.18 -1.94
CA LEU A 11 -6.03 -1.32 -2.85
C LEU A 11 -7.42 -1.54 -3.46
N LEU A 12 -8.39 -0.70 -3.14
CA LEU A 12 -9.76 -0.79 -3.67
C LEU A 12 -9.81 -0.84 -5.21
N PRO A 13 -9.09 0.02 -5.97
CA PRO A 13 -9.06 -0.09 -7.43
C PRO A 13 -8.54 -1.44 -7.94
N VAL A 14 -7.52 -1.98 -7.28
CA VAL A 14 -6.95 -3.28 -7.64
C VAL A 14 -7.96 -4.41 -7.36
N HIS A 15 -8.66 -4.35 -6.22
CA HIS A 15 -9.65 -5.36 -5.87
C HIS A 15 -10.83 -5.37 -6.83
N VAL A 16 -11.33 -4.20 -7.21
CA VAL A 16 -12.40 -4.07 -8.21
C VAL A 16 -11.94 -4.62 -9.56
N PHE A 17 -10.73 -4.28 -9.99
CA PHE A 17 -10.16 -4.81 -11.23
C PHE A 17 -10.02 -6.33 -11.21
N LEU A 18 -9.43 -6.90 -10.15
CA LEU A 18 -9.24 -8.35 -10.02
C LEU A 18 -10.59 -9.09 -9.96
N LYS A 19 -11.59 -8.53 -9.27
CA LYS A 19 -12.95 -9.11 -9.21
C LYS A 19 -13.59 -9.18 -10.60
N LYS A 20 -13.35 -8.21 -11.47
CA LYS A 20 -13.85 -8.17 -12.85
C LYS A 20 -13.07 -9.11 -13.77
N ARG A 21 -11.74 -9.21 -13.62
CA ARG A 21 -10.87 -10.01 -14.49
C ARG A 21 -10.88 -11.50 -14.17
N ILE A 22 -10.97 -11.87 -12.90
CA ILE A 22 -11.05 -13.27 -12.50
C ILE A 22 -12.49 -13.71 -12.72
N GLN A 23 -12.74 -14.67 -13.61
CA GLN A 23 -14.10 -15.16 -13.86
C GLN A 23 -14.52 -16.22 -12.84
N SER A 24 -13.60 -17.15 -12.49
CA SER A 24 -13.84 -18.24 -11.55
C SER A 24 -14.34 -17.77 -10.17
N SER A 25 -15.52 -18.26 -9.78
CA SER A 25 -16.14 -18.03 -8.46
C SER A 25 -15.31 -18.63 -7.32
N GLN A 26 -14.73 -19.81 -7.54
CA GLN A 26 -13.86 -20.49 -6.57
C GLN A 26 -12.62 -19.63 -6.24
N ILE A 27 -11.95 -19.08 -7.26
CA ILE A 27 -10.79 -18.21 -7.05
C ILE A 27 -11.20 -16.93 -6.28
N LYS A 28 -12.34 -16.32 -6.63
CA LYS A 28 -12.86 -15.14 -5.89
C LYS A 28 -13.11 -15.47 -4.42
N SER A 29 -13.72 -16.61 -4.12
CA SER A 29 -13.99 -17.06 -2.75
C SER A 29 -12.68 -17.26 -1.96
N ILE A 30 -11.69 -17.91 -2.56
CA ILE A 30 -10.36 -18.09 -1.95
C ILE A 30 -9.69 -16.75 -1.64
N ILE A 31 -9.74 -15.78 -2.57
CA ILE A 31 -9.15 -14.44 -2.36
C ILE A 31 -9.81 -13.75 -1.17
N ASN A 32 -11.15 -13.81 -1.07
CA ASN A 32 -11.90 -13.23 0.03
C ASN A 32 -11.59 -13.94 1.36
N TYR A 33 -11.51 -15.27 1.36
CA TYR A 33 -11.17 -16.05 2.55
C TYR A 33 -9.73 -15.81 3.03
N LYS A 34 -8.78 -15.60 2.12
CA LYS A 34 -7.36 -15.37 2.46
C LYS A 34 -7.04 -13.92 2.82
N LYS A 35 -8.04 -13.03 2.85
CA LYS A 35 -7.95 -11.62 3.26
C LYS A 35 -7.34 -11.46 4.65
N SER A 36 -6.44 -10.49 4.82
CA SER A 36 -5.83 -10.20 6.13
C SER A 36 -5.12 -8.84 6.14
N TYR A 37 -4.49 -8.49 7.26
CA TYR A 37 -3.63 -7.31 7.39
C TYR A 37 -2.19 -7.59 6.88
N PRO A 38 -1.40 -6.53 6.55
CA PRO A 38 -0.12 -6.67 5.85
C PRO A 38 0.88 -7.63 6.50
N SER A 39 1.12 -7.52 7.80
CA SER A 39 2.14 -8.34 8.48
C SER A 39 1.80 -9.85 8.47
N LYS A 40 0.51 -10.22 8.57
CA LYS A 40 0.06 -11.61 8.43
C LYS A 40 0.18 -12.11 6.99
N ILE A 41 -0.07 -11.24 6.00
CA ILE A 41 0.10 -11.59 4.58
C ILE A 41 1.57 -11.80 4.22
N ASN A 42 2.47 -10.95 4.72
CA ASN A 42 3.91 -11.13 4.54
C ASN A 42 4.38 -12.49 5.06
N LYS A 43 3.95 -12.90 6.26
CA LYS A 43 4.24 -14.22 6.82
C LYS A 43 3.68 -15.36 5.95
N LYS A 44 2.46 -15.21 5.43
CA LYS A 44 1.85 -16.21 4.53
C LYS A 44 2.62 -16.35 3.22
N LEU A 45 3.07 -15.25 2.62
CA LEU A 45 3.84 -15.29 1.36
C LEU A 45 5.20 -15.95 1.57
N LYS A 46 5.92 -15.60 2.65
CA LYS A 46 7.21 -16.23 3.00
C LYS A 46 7.08 -17.74 3.22
N LYS A 47 6.02 -18.17 3.92
CA LYS A 47 5.69 -19.59 4.12
C LYS A 47 5.07 -20.28 2.91
N SER A 48 5.03 -19.62 1.74
CA SER A 48 4.41 -20.13 0.50
C SER A 48 2.95 -20.60 0.66
N LYS A 49 2.21 -20.06 1.65
CA LYS A 49 0.76 -20.33 1.86
C LYS A 49 -0.13 -19.54 0.90
N VAL A 50 0.43 -18.56 0.21
CA VAL A 50 -0.20 -17.75 -0.84
C VAL A 50 0.81 -17.58 -1.97
N ASP A 51 0.32 -17.46 -3.21
CA ASP A 51 1.18 -17.36 -4.39
C ASP A 51 1.64 -15.93 -4.65
N SER A 52 0.81 -14.95 -4.32
CA SER A 52 1.06 -13.53 -4.59
C SER A 52 0.33 -12.62 -3.62
N ALA A 53 0.90 -11.44 -3.38
CA ALA A 53 0.36 -10.44 -2.50
C ALA A 53 1.03 -9.07 -2.71
N PHE A 54 0.35 -7.99 -2.35
CA PHE A 54 1.04 -6.74 -2.05
C PHE A 54 1.80 -6.91 -0.73
N VAL A 55 3.08 -6.59 -0.75
CA VAL A 55 4.00 -6.74 0.39
C VAL A 55 4.68 -5.40 0.62
N SER A 56 4.83 -5.02 1.89
CA SER A 56 5.50 -3.76 2.25
C SER A 56 6.91 -3.70 1.67
N SER A 57 7.39 -2.50 1.30
CA SER A 57 8.66 -2.37 0.58
C SER A 57 9.84 -3.01 1.31
N ILE A 58 9.91 -2.90 2.64
CA ILE A 58 10.93 -3.60 3.45
C ILE A 58 10.82 -5.12 3.27
N ALA A 59 9.62 -5.68 3.41
CA ALA A 59 9.40 -7.12 3.32
C ALA A 59 9.53 -7.66 1.89
N SER A 60 9.53 -6.79 0.88
CA SER A 60 9.76 -7.17 -0.53
C SER A 60 11.23 -7.43 -0.86
N ARG A 61 12.16 -7.14 0.06
CA ARG A 61 13.61 -7.33 -0.15
C ARG A 61 13.89 -8.80 -0.48
N GLY A 62 14.46 -9.04 -1.67
CA GLY A 62 14.79 -10.37 -2.17
C GLY A 62 13.62 -11.18 -2.76
N GLU A 63 12.40 -10.63 -2.78
CA GLU A 63 11.24 -11.31 -3.37
C GLU A 63 11.11 -11.00 -4.87
N LYS A 64 10.56 -11.97 -5.63
CA LYS A 64 10.17 -11.74 -7.02
C LYS A 64 8.93 -10.84 -7.05
N ARG A 65 8.93 -9.84 -7.93
CA ARG A 65 7.87 -8.83 -8.03
C ARG A 65 7.53 -8.45 -9.46
N LEU A 66 6.31 -7.96 -9.64
CA LEU A 66 5.90 -7.24 -10.85
C LEU A 66 6.13 -5.74 -10.68
N ASP A 67 6.04 -5.01 -11.78
CA ASP A 67 6.16 -3.55 -11.82
C ASP A 67 4.85 -2.85 -11.38
N TYR A 68 4.26 -3.36 -10.29
CA TYR A 68 3.08 -2.78 -9.63
C TYR A 68 3.34 -2.58 -8.13
N GLY A 69 2.87 -1.46 -7.56
CA GLY A 69 3.05 -1.14 -6.15
C GLY A 69 1.99 -0.19 -5.61
N ILE A 70 2.15 0.27 -4.37
CA ILE A 70 1.38 1.38 -3.79
C ILE A 70 2.34 2.56 -3.71
N ILE A 71 2.12 3.59 -4.53
CA ILE A 71 3.08 4.65 -4.78
C ILE A 71 2.46 6.01 -4.44
N ALA A 72 3.23 6.84 -3.77
CA ALA A 72 2.95 8.27 -3.64
C ALA A 72 4.04 9.05 -4.37
N ARG A 73 3.62 9.91 -5.32
CA ARG A 73 4.55 10.76 -6.08
C ARG A 73 4.86 12.09 -5.37
N LYS A 74 3.96 12.51 -4.49
CA LYS A 74 4.04 13.70 -3.65
C LYS A 74 3.46 13.32 -2.28
N ASN A 75 2.40 13.98 -1.85
CA ASN A 75 1.64 13.62 -0.65
C ASN A 75 0.79 12.35 -0.84
N VAL A 76 0.63 11.58 0.23
CA VAL A 76 -0.18 10.34 0.26
C VAL A 76 -1.45 10.50 1.08
N ARG A 77 -1.48 11.39 2.09
CA ARG A 77 -2.62 11.62 3.01
C ARG A 77 -3.11 10.42 3.82
N SER A 78 -2.29 9.37 3.93
CA SER A 78 -2.61 8.17 4.72
C SER A 78 -1.38 7.59 5.42
N VAL A 79 -0.29 8.35 5.50
CA VAL A 79 0.94 7.97 6.19
C VAL A 79 1.51 9.26 6.78
N PHE A 80 1.22 9.47 8.06
CA PHE A 80 1.61 10.66 8.80
C PHE A 80 2.54 10.32 9.94
N LEU A 81 3.29 11.33 10.34
CA LEU A 81 3.93 11.41 11.64
C LEU A 81 3.31 12.58 12.39
N ILE A 82 2.78 12.29 13.58
CA ILE A 82 2.24 13.30 14.50
C ILE A 82 3.40 13.69 15.43
N PRO A 83 3.84 14.97 15.44
CA PRO A 83 4.92 15.42 16.31
C PRO A 83 4.65 15.10 17.78
N GLY A 84 5.69 14.73 18.52
CA GLY A 84 5.59 14.42 19.95
C GLY A 84 6.33 13.14 20.32
N LYS A 85 5.71 12.32 21.17
CA LYS A 85 6.35 11.09 21.67
C LYS A 85 6.49 10.05 20.57
N ASP A 86 7.68 9.49 20.44
CA ASP A 86 7.96 8.40 19.51
C ASP A 86 7.05 7.20 19.76
N LYS A 87 6.28 6.83 18.73
CA LYS A 87 5.40 5.65 18.77
C LYS A 87 5.28 5.04 17.38
N GLU A 88 5.60 3.76 17.30
CA GLU A 88 5.54 2.98 16.07
C GLU A 88 4.13 2.48 15.76
N ASP A 89 3.75 2.49 14.47
CA ASP A 89 2.53 1.84 14.02
C ASP A 89 2.76 0.33 13.87
N TYR A 90 2.08 -0.48 14.68
CA TYR A 90 2.20 -1.94 14.62
C TYR A 90 1.78 -2.53 13.25
N GLN A 91 1.03 -1.78 12.44
CA GLN A 91 0.60 -2.22 11.12
C GLN A 91 1.63 -1.93 10.01
N SER A 92 2.69 -1.14 10.26
CA SER A 92 3.63 -0.71 9.20
C SER A 92 5.10 -0.64 9.59
N GLN A 93 5.83 -1.71 9.30
CA GLN A 93 7.30 -1.71 9.35
C GLN A 93 7.93 -0.69 8.38
N THR A 94 7.33 -0.51 7.18
CA THR A 94 7.89 0.38 6.15
C THR A 94 7.77 1.85 6.52
N SER A 95 6.64 2.28 7.09
CA SER A 95 6.45 3.66 7.51
C SER A 95 7.27 3.98 8.77
N ASN A 96 7.37 3.03 9.72
CA ASN A 96 8.23 3.20 10.90
C ASN A 96 9.70 3.40 10.49
N ALA A 97 10.22 2.56 9.59
CA ALA A 97 11.60 2.73 9.12
C ALA A 97 11.77 4.01 8.29
N LEU A 98 10.76 4.43 7.55
CA LEU A 98 10.78 5.68 6.79
C LEU A 98 10.96 6.88 7.74
N ALA A 99 10.19 6.96 8.82
CA ALA A 99 10.35 8.00 9.83
C ALA A 99 11.79 8.04 10.39
N LYS A 100 12.37 6.88 10.73
CA LYS A 100 13.76 6.80 11.22
C LYS A 100 14.81 7.18 10.16
N ILE A 101 14.58 6.89 8.88
CA ILE A 101 15.47 7.30 7.77
C ILE A 101 15.42 8.81 7.53
N LEU A 102 14.23 9.39 7.71
CA LEU A 102 14.02 10.83 7.61
C LEU A 102 14.52 11.58 8.84
N ASN A 103 14.82 10.86 9.94
CA ASN A 103 15.20 11.41 11.24
C ASN A 103 14.09 12.28 11.84
N LEU A 104 12.86 11.78 11.73
CA LEU A 104 11.65 12.41 12.27
C LEU A 104 11.19 11.66 13.53
N HIS A 105 10.78 12.41 14.54
CA HIS A 105 10.37 11.90 15.85
C HIS A 105 8.90 12.22 16.11
N GLY A 106 8.13 11.22 16.52
CA GLY A 106 6.69 11.32 16.75
C GLY A 106 5.95 9.99 16.59
N GLU A 107 4.62 10.06 16.61
CA GLU A 107 3.75 8.91 16.41
C GLU A 107 3.49 8.67 14.91
N VAL A 108 3.86 7.48 14.42
CA VAL A 108 3.54 7.08 13.05
C VAL A 108 2.10 6.58 12.99
N LEU A 109 1.33 7.10 12.04
CA LEU A 109 -0.06 6.72 11.79
C LEU A 109 -0.27 6.40 10.31
N ILE A 110 -0.78 5.20 10.00
CA ILE A 110 -0.93 4.74 8.61
C ILE A 110 -2.31 4.19 8.23
N GLY A 111 -2.58 4.14 6.92
CA GLY A 111 -3.72 3.44 6.34
C GLY A 111 -5.05 4.18 6.53
N ASP A 112 -6.14 3.42 6.56
CA ASP A 112 -7.50 3.97 6.63
C ASP A 112 -7.70 4.83 7.90
N LYS A 113 -7.09 4.45 9.03
CA LYS A 113 -7.12 5.25 10.28
C LYS A 113 -6.40 6.59 10.15
N ALA A 114 -5.28 6.65 9.43
CA ALA A 114 -4.56 7.88 9.17
C ALA A 114 -5.35 8.83 8.26
N LEU A 115 -6.00 8.27 7.23
CA LEU A 115 -6.86 9.03 6.34
C LEU A 115 -8.07 9.59 7.09
N LYS A 116 -8.69 8.79 7.96
CA LYS A 116 -9.78 9.24 8.84
C LYS A 116 -9.31 10.39 9.74
N PHE A 117 -8.20 10.20 10.44
CA PHE A 117 -7.61 11.18 11.35
C PHE A 117 -7.37 12.53 10.65
N PHE A 118 -6.79 12.51 9.45
CA PHE A 118 -6.54 13.70 8.63
C PHE A 118 -7.79 14.52 8.32
N HIS A 119 -8.95 13.87 8.16
CA HIS A 119 -10.21 14.56 7.89
C HIS A 119 -10.93 15.03 9.14
N GLU A 120 -10.79 14.31 10.25
CA GLU A 120 -11.45 14.66 11.53
C GLU A 120 -10.66 15.69 12.34
N ASN A 121 -9.37 15.85 12.09
CA ASN A 121 -8.47 16.70 12.87
C ASN A 121 -7.66 17.64 11.95
N PRO A 122 -8.31 18.56 11.21
CA PRO A 122 -7.62 19.42 10.24
C PRO A 122 -6.60 20.37 10.89
N ASP A 123 -6.80 20.70 12.16
CA ASP A 123 -5.96 21.64 12.91
C ASP A 123 -4.78 20.95 13.62
N VAL A 124 -4.75 19.61 13.64
CA VAL A 124 -3.62 18.88 14.22
C VAL A 124 -2.46 18.86 13.24
N GLU A 125 -1.31 19.34 13.71
CA GLU A 125 -0.08 19.31 12.93
C GLU A 125 0.30 17.85 12.59
N THR A 126 0.45 17.58 11.30
CA THR A 126 0.86 16.27 10.80
C THR A 126 1.88 16.41 9.68
N ILE A 127 2.88 15.53 9.70
CA ILE A 127 3.92 15.48 8.69
C ILE A 127 3.64 14.29 7.76
N ASP A 128 3.37 14.56 6.48
CA ASP A 128 3.19 13.51 5.47
C ASP A 128 4.57 12.93 5.09
N LEU A 129 4.80 11.66 5.42
CA LEU A 129 6.12 11.03 5.23
C LEU A 129 6.50 10.87 3.75
N ALA A 130 5.54 10.83 2.83
CA ALA A 130 5.84 10.78 1.40
C ALA A 130 6.34 12.14 0.88
N VAL A 131 5.81 13.24 1.44
CA VAL A 131 6.28 14.60 1.14
C VAL A 131 7.72 14.78 1.64
N GLU A 132 8.01 14.41 2.89
CA GLU A 132 9.36 14.55 3.44
C GLU A 132 10.40 13.69 2.70
N TRP A 133 9.99 12.50 2.24
CA TRP A 133 10.82 11.69 1.36
C TRP A 133 11.10 12.37 0.01
N GLU A 134 10.07 12.93 -0.61
CA GLU A 134 10.21 13.62 -1.90
C GLU A 134 11.08 14.87 -1.78
N LYS A 135 10.90 15.68 -0.73
CA LYS A 135 11.79 16.81 -0.41
C LYS A 135 13.25 16.39 -0.27
N LYS A 136 13.52 15.30 0.46
CA LYS A 136 14.89 14.86 0.76
C LYS A 136 15.60 14.21 -0.43
N PHE A 137 14.88 13.49 -1.28
CA PHE A 137 15.50 12.64 -2.31
C PHE A 137 15.04 12.93 -3.74
N ASN A 138 14.05 13.80 -3.94
CA ASN A 138 13.41 14.09 -5.23
C ASN A 138 12.96 12.80 -5.95
N LEU A 139 12.39 11.87 -5.17
CA LEU A 139 11.94 10.57 -5.64
C LEU A 139 10.53 10.28 -5.09
N PRO A 140 9.67 9.58 -5.85
CA PRO A 140 8.41 9.07 -5.30
C PRO A 140 8.70 8.07 -4.18
N PHE A 141 7.75 7.85 -3.30
CA PHE A 141 7.83 6.78 -2.30
C PHE A 141 6.97 5.57 -2.71
N VAL A 142 7.51 4.37 -2.53
CA VAL A 142 6.79 3.11 -2.78
C VAL A 142 6.57 2.43 -1.43
N PHE A 143 5.33 2.34 -0.99
CA PHE A 143 4.96 1.73 0.30
C PHE A 143 4.90 0.21 0.25
N ALA A 144 4.46 -0.33 -0.89
CA ALA A 144 4.34 -1.77 -1.10
C ALA A 144 4.56 -2.13 -2.57
N THR A 145 4.99 -3.37 -2.83
CA THR A 145 5.14 -3.93 -4.18
C THR A 145 4.35 -5.22 -4.33
N LEU A 146 3.86 -5.50 -5.53
CA LEU A 146 3.18 -6.74 -5.86
C LEU A 146 4.21 -7.87 -6.05
N CYS A 147 4.33 -8.72 -5.04
CA CYS A 147 5.26 -9.85 -5.02
C CYS A 147 4.57 -11.17 -5.36
N TYR A 148 5.34 -12.13 -5.84
CA TYR A 148 4.87 -13.49 -6.13
C TYR A 148 5.94 -14.55 -5.82
N ARG A 149 5.49 -15.75 -5.47
CA ARG A 149 6.32 -16.96 -5.31
C ARG A 149 6.14 -17.92 -6.48
N LYS A 150 4.88 -18.12 -6.90
CA LYS A 150 4.46 -19.00 -8.00
C LYS A 150 3.55 -18.24 -8.95
N ASN A 151 3.28 -18.80 -10.14
CA ASN A 151 2.29 -18.28 -11.09
C ASN A 151 2.58 -16.86 -11.62
N GLY A 152 3.85 -16.43 -11.65
CA GLY A 152 4.24 -15.06 -12.06
C GLY A 152 3.79 -14.69 -13.48
N LYS A 153 3.88 -15.61 -14.46
CA LYS A 153 3.38 -15.39 -15.83
C LYS A 153 1.87 -15.13 -15.84
N MET A 154 1.10 -15.95 -15.13
CA MET A 154 -0.36 -15.78 -14.99
C MET A 154 -0.69 -14.44 -14.32
N LEU A 155 -0.02 -14.10 -13.22
CA LEU A 155 -0.23 -12.83 -12.52
C LEU A 155 0.10 -11.63 -13.42
N LYS A 156 1.21 -11.69 -14.18
CA LYS A 156 1.57 -10.66 -15.16
C LYS A 156 0.48 -10.51 -16.23
N ASN A 157 -0.04 -11.62 -16.75
CA ASN A 157 -1.11 -11.60 -17.75
C ASN A 157 -2.43 -11.01 -17.22
N ILE A 158 -2.75 -11.24 -15.94
CA ILE A 158 -3.92 -10.64 -15.30
C ILE A 158 -3.70 -9.13 -15.11
N MET A 159 -2.52 -8.75 -14.63
CA MET A 159 -2.22 -7.37 -14.24
C MET A 159 -1.87 -6.46 -15.41
N LYS A 160 -1.44 -6.97 -16.57
CA LYS A 160 -1.00 -6.14 -17.72
C LYS A 160 -2.04 -5.11 -18.18
N ASP A 161 -3.33 -5.42 -18.02
CA ASP A 161 -4.44 -4.55 -18.40
C ASP A 161 -4.92 -3.65 -17.25
N PHE A 162 -4.25 -3.70 -16.10
CA PHE A 162 -4.60 -2.86 -14.96
C PHE A 162 -4.24 -1.41 -15.26
N LYS A 163 -5.26 -0.61 -15.54
CA LYS A 163 -5.16 0.83 -15.77
C LYS A 163 -6.05 1.53 -14.75
N LYS A 164 -5.46 2.03 -13.65
CA LYS A 164 -6.19 2.68 -12.54
C LYS A 164 -7.23 3.69 -13.04
N ARG A 165 -6.87 4.55 -13.99
CA ARG A 165 -7.74 5.62 -14.54
C ARG A 165 -9.03 5.09 -15.18
N GLN A 166 -9.07 3.81 -15.57
CA GLN A 166 -10.23 3.18 -16.19
C GLN A 166 -11.10 2.40 -15.21
N ILE A 167 -10.69 2.29 -13.93
CA ILE A 167 -11.42 1.53 -12.93
C ILE A 167 -12.50 2.40 -12.31
N LYS A 168 -13.76 2.12 -12.65
CA LYS A 168 -14.93 2.66 -11.97
C LYS A 168 -15.25 1.80 -10.74
N ILE A 169 -15.34 2.41 -9.57
CA ILE A 169 -15.69 1.72 -8.32
C ILE A 169 -17.22 1.71 -8.20
N PRO A 170 -17.87 0.52 -8.15
CA PRO A 170 -19.30 0.43 -7.94
C PRO A 170 -19.75 1.07 -6.61
N GLN A 171 -20.88 1.77 -6.62
CA GLN A 171 -21.36 2.54 -5.48
C GLN A 171 -21.54 1.70 -4.21
N TYR A 172 -22.06 0.47 -4.33
CA TYR A 172 -22.23 -0.42 -3.18
C TYR A 172 -20.89 -0.77 -2.50
N ILE A 173 -19.84 -1.01 -3.28
CA ILE A 173 -18.50 -1.29 -2.73
C ILE A 173 -17.95 -0.03 -2.07
N LEU A 174 -18.12 1.13 -2.71
CA LEU A 174 -17.68 2.40 -2.14
C LEU A 174 -18.36 2.66 -0.79
N ASN A 175 -19.68 2.44 -0.71
CA ASN A 175 -20.46 2.56 0.52
C ASN A 175 -20.00 1.59 1.61
N GLU A 176 -19.64 0.34 1.28
CA GLU A 176 -19.07 -0.62 2.24
C GLU A 176 -17.75 -0.10 2.83
N TYR A 177 -16.86 0.42 1.99
CA TYR A 177 -15.59 1.00 2.43
C TYR A 177 -15.81 2.27 3.25
N SER A 178 -16.79 3.10 2.90
CA SER A 178 -17.13 4.31 3.64
C SER A 178 -17.66 3.99 5.03
N LYS A 179 -18.63 3.06 5.14
CA LYS A 179 -19.23 2.65 6.42
C LYS A 179 -18.20 2.08 7.38
N ARG A 180 -17.35 1.16 6.90
CA ARG A 180 -16.38 0.47 7.77
C ARG A 180 -15.25 1.39 8.26
N SER A 181 -14.85 2.39 7.45
CA SER A 181 -13.71 3.26 7.78
C SER A 181 -14.16 4.58 8.41
N ASN A 182 -15.47 4.87 8.41
CA ASN A 182 -16.03 6.17 8.76
C ASN A 182 -15.42 7.32 7.94
N ILE A 183 -15.23 7.10 6.63
CA ILE A 183 -14.69 8.12 5.70
C ILE A 183 -15.71 8.30 4.59
N SER A 184 -16.05 9.54 4.26
CA SER A 184 -17.04 9.81 3.20
C SER A 184 -16.60 9.23 1.86
N ASN A 185 -17.57 8.83 1.03
CA ASN A 185 -17.33 8.38 -0.34
C ASN A 185 -16.49 9.39 -1.14
N LYS A 186 -16.77 10.69 -0.97
CA LYS A 186 -16.03 11.79 -1.60
C LYS A 186 -14.55 11.76 -1.20
N ASN A 187 -14.26 11.69 0.09
CA ASN A 187 -12.89 11.68 0.62
C ASN A 187 -12.13 10.43 0.18
N ILE A 188 -12.79 9.25 0.13
CA ILE A 188 -12.20 8.03 -0.43
C ILE A 188 -11.79 8.24 -1.88
N LEU A 189 -12.67 8.78 -2.73
CA LEU A 189 -12.39 8.99 -4.14
C LEU A 189 -11.28 10.03 -4.36
N GLU A 190 -11.25 11.10 -3.56
CA GLU A 190 -10.19 12.10 -3.59
C GLU A 190 -8.84 11.52 -3.18
N TYR A 191 -8.80 10.77 -2.09
CA TYR A 191 -7.61 10.05 -1.65
C TYR A 191 -7.09 9.10 -2.72
N LEU A 192 -7.99 8.31 -3.33
CA LEU A 192 -7.61 7.38 -4.39
C LEU A 192 -6.99 8.06 -5.59
N LYS A 193 -7.24 9.35 -5.87
CA LYS A 193 -6.54 10.09 -6.94
C LYS A 193 -5.05 10.22 -6.67
N LEU A 194 -4.63 10.29 -5.40
CA LEU A 194 -3.23 10.49 -4.98
C LEU A 194 -2.36 9.22 -5.12
N ILE A 195 -2.98 8.03 -5.08
CA ILE A 195 -2.26 6.75 -5.08
C ILE A 195 -1.96 6.27 -6.51
N ASP A 196 -0.70 6.07 -6.86
CA ASP A 196 -0.29 5.45 -8.12
C ASP A 196 0.10 3.98 -7.91
N TYR A 197 0.11 3.20 -8.99
CA TYR A 197 0.44 1.78 -8.95
C TYR A 197 1.53 1.35 -9.92
N ASP A 198 1.85 2.15 -10.94
CA ASP A 198 2.85 1.77 -11.94
C ASP A 198 4.28 2.01 -11.44
N ILE A 199 5.05 0.94 -11.26
CA ILE A 199 6.47 1.05 -10.92
C ILE A 199 7.27 1.24 -12.21
N ARG A 200 7.82 2.43 -12.41
CA ARG A 200 8.70 2.77 -13.54
C ARG A 200 10.12 3.02 -13.03
N THR A 201 10.93 3.73 -13.81
CA THR A 201 12.34 3.98 -13.51
C THR A 201 12.55 4.75 -12.20
N LYS A 202 11.77 5.81 -11.93
CA LYS A 202 11.91 6.60 -10.69
C LYS A 202 11.52 5.80 -9.46
N GLU A 203 10.47 4.98 -9.55
CA GLU A 203 10.00 4.12 -8.45
C GLU A 203 10.98 2.99 -8.16
N LYS A 204 11.58 2.38 -9.21
CA LYS A 204 12.66 1.39 -9.04
C LYS A 204 13.86 1.99 -8.31
N ARG A 205 14.26 3.22 -8.68
CA ARG A 205 15.32 3.97 -8.00
C ARG A 205 14.96 4.27 -6.55
N ALA A 206 13.73 4.72 -6.29
CA ALA A 206 13.23 4.98 -4.94
C ALA A 206 13.28 3.74 -4.05
N ILE A 207 12.79 2.60 -4.54
CA ILE A 207 12.82 1.34 -3.78
C ILE A 207 14.27 0.95 -3.47
N LYS A 208 15.17 1.02 -4.45
CA LYS A 208 16.60 0.69 -4.23
C LYS A 208 17.24 1.62 -3.18
N LYS A 209 16.99 2.93 -3.28
CA LYS A 209 17.48 3.94 -2.32
C LYS A 209 16.96 3.64 -0.91
N PHE A 210 15.65 3.45 -0.75
CA PHE A 210 15.02 3.15 0.53
C PHE A 210 15.54 1.83 1.13
N LEU A 211 15.65 0.77 0.32
CA LEU A 211 16.18 -0.53 0.78
C LEU A 211 17.65 -0.48 1.20
N SER A 212 18.45 0.38 0.55
CA SER A 212 19.84 0.62 0.94
C SER A 212 19.94 1.35 2.29
N LEU A 213 19.15 2.42 2.48
CA LEU A 213 19.14 3.21 3.71
C LEU A 213 18.62 2.41 4.91
N THR A 214 17.58 1.60 4.70
CA THR A 214 17.07 0.69 5.74
C THR A 214 18.12 -0.31 6.19
N LYS A 215 18.88 -0.92 5.25
CA LYS A 215 19.97 -1.84 5.57
C LYS A 215 21.06 -1.16 6.42
N GLN A 216 21.44 0.08 6.10
CA GLN A 216 22.44 0.84 6.86
C GLN A 216 22.00 1.14 8.30
N LYS A 217 20.69 1.27 8.54
CA LYS A 217 20.09 1.53 9.85
C LYS A 217 19.69 0.26 10.63
N GLY A 218 20.05 -0.93 10.13
CA GLY A 218 19.80 -2.21 10.82
C GLY A 218 18.40 -2.80 10.63
N PHE A 219 17.67 -2.40 9.58
CA PHE A 219 16.34 -2.94 9.23
C PHE A 219 16.37 -3.99 8.10
#